data_AF-A0AAN9H020-F1
#
_entry.id   AF-A0AAN9H020-F1
#
_cell.length_a   1.000
_cell.length_b   1.000
_cell.length_c   1.000
_cell.angle_alpha   90.00
_cell.angle_beta   90.00
_cell.angle_gamma   90.00
#
_symmetry.space_group_name_H-M   'P 1'
#
loop_
_entity.id
_entity.type
_entity.pdbx_description
1 polymer ?
#
loop_
_entity_poly.entity_id
_entity_poly.type
_entity_poly.pdbx_seq_one_letter_code
_entity_poly.pdbx_strand_id
1 'polypeptide(L)'
;MLQLQPSRSLLETPTFLTHVIRMEKLHVYIGQGKRSCSHAENMKGFIALLLLAALCFEGLNAECPDPATLKDDYGSKLCAQMFEDSSYYYDDSCTGSFINVYPDEDTPIMPWVWDNRVSSLVVGRGCSLTVWSKTKKQGSKKKFSAGFQYHLKEVKKGLFGNWNDSISGYYCTC
;
A
#
# COMPACT_ATOMS: atom_id res chain seq x y z
N MET A 1 -36.12 13.91 49.52
CA MET A 1 -37.49 14.50 49.53
C MET A 1 -37.33 15.94 49.06
N LEU A 2 -37.87 16.49 47.97
CA LEU A 2 -38.85 16.13 46.91
C LEU A 2 -38.20 16.53 45.55
N GLN A 3 -38.21 15.73 44.48
CA GLN A 3 -39.23 15.69 43.40
C GLN A 3 -39.56 17.04 42.75
N LEU A 4 -39.25 17.17 41.44
CA LEU A 4 -40.19 17.54 40.34
C LEU A 4 -39.47 17.75 38.98
N GLN A 5 -39.59 16.77 38.07
CA GLN A 5 -39.82 16.97 36.62
C GLN A 5 -41.30 17.42 36.41
N PRO A 6 -41.86 17.85 35.23
CA PRO A 6 -41.65 17.46 33.80
C PRO A 6 -41.70 18.67 32.81
N SER A 7 -41.63 18.62 31.46
CA SER A 7 -42.38 17.90 30.40
C SER A 7 -41.72 18.21 29.03
N ARG A 8 -41.38 17.25 28.16
CA ARG A 8 -42.14 16.63 27.03
C ARG A 8 -42.32 17.47 25.73
N SER A 9 -41.64 16.99 24.68
CA SER A 9 -42.07 16.81 23.27
C SER A 9 -41.02 15.84 22.66
N LEU A 10 -41.25 14.58 22.20
CA LEU A 10 -42.24 13.94 21.31
C LEU A 10 -42.43 14.80 20.06
N LEU A 11 -42.20 14.36 18.81
CA LEU A 11 -42.24 13.05 18.13
C LEU A 11 -41.55 13.34 16.74
N GLU A 12 -40.82 12.49 16.03
CA GLU A 12 -41.31 11.40 15.17
C GLU A 12 -40.12 10.66 14.53
N THR A 13 -40.16 9.33 14.62
CA THR A 13 -39.48 8.37 13.73
C THR A 13 -40.27 8.23 12.42
N PRO A 14 -39.66 7.71 11.35
CA PRO A 14 -39.99 6.31 11.05
C PRO A 14 -38.79 5.45 10.62
N THR A 15 -38.75 4.28 11.23
CA THR A 15 -38.43 2.96 10.66
C THR A 15 -38.26 2.89 9.15
N PHE A 16 -37.10 2.39 8.70
CA PHE A 16 -37.04 1.45 7.58
C PHE A 16 -36.08 0.30 7.90
N LEU A 17 -36.70 -0.86 8.10
CA LEU A 17 -36.11 -2.18 8.22
C LEU A 17 -35.81 -2.68 6.80
N THR A 18 -34.56 -3.04 6.47
CA THR A 18 -34.29 -3.88 5.30
C THR A 18 -33.09 -4.80 5.57
N HIS A 19 -33.43 -6.07 5.77
CA HIS A 19 -32.73 -7.31 5.42
C HIS A 19 -31.21 -7.32 5.17
N VAL A 20 -30.53 -8.08 6.02
CA VAL A 20 -29.54 -9.16 5.73
C VAL A 20 -28.93 -9.16 4.32
N ILE A 21 -27.63 -8.81 4.22
CA ILE A 21 -26.65 -9.61 3.46
C ILE A 21 -25.34 -9.65 4.25
N ARG A 22 -25.03 -10.82 4.81
CA ARG A 22 -23.70 -11.23 5.24
C ARG A 22 -22.85 -11.42 3.97
N MET A 23 -22.01 -10.45 3.64
CA MET A 23 -20.97 -10.59 2.63
C MET A 23 -19.65 -10.80 3.36
N GLU A 24 -19.21 -12.06 3.44
CA GLU A 24 -17.79 -12.36 3.62
C GLU A 24 -17.05 -11.77 2.41
N LYS A 25 -16.48 -10.58 2.60
CA LYS A 25 -15.67 -9.95 1.58
C LYS A 25 -14.24 -10.41 1.81
N LEU A 26 -13.83 -11.41 1.03
CA LEU A 26 -12.43 -11.75 0.80
C LEU A 26 -11.76 -10.48 0.24
N HIS A 27 -11.09 -9.73 1.10
CA HIS A 27 -10.34 -8.54 0.70
C HIS A 27 -9.07 -9.01 -0.03
N VAL A 28 -9.22 -9.21 -1.35
CA VAL A 28 -8.08 -9.17 -2.27
C VAL A 28 -7.64 -7.71 -2.33
N TYR A 29 -6.60 -7.36 -1.59
CA TYR A 29 -5.95 -6.05 -1.65
C TYR A 29 -5.25 -5.91 -3.00
N ILE A 30 -5.98 -5.44 -4.01
CA ILE A 30 -5.38 -4.88 -5.21
C ILE A 30 -5.05 -3.43 -4.85
N GLY A 31 -3.80 -3.16 -4.51
CA GLY A 31 -3.29 -1.80 -4.33
C GLY A 31 -3.33 -1.05 -5.66
N GLN A 32 -4.50 -0.53 -6.03
CA GLN A 32 -4.62 0.39 -7.15
C GLN A 32 -4.24 1.77 -6.64
N GLY A 33 -3.05 2.23 -7.03
CA GLY A 33 -2.72 3.64 -7.03
C GLY A 33 -3.90 4.44 -7.60
N LYS A 34 -4.33 5.44 -6.83
CA LYS A 34 -5.50 6.30 -7.05
C LYS A 34 -5.79 6.54 -8.53
N ARG A 35 -6.84 5.90 -9.06
CA ARG A 35 -7.55 6.36 -10.25
C ARG A 35 -8.77 7.13 -9.79
N SER A 36 -8.69 8.45 -9.75
CA SER A 36 -9.88 9.30 -9.61
C SER A 36 -9.74 10.56 -10.45
N CYS A 37 -10.31 10.50 -11.65
CA CYS A 37 -10.84 11.66 -12.37
C CYS A 37 -12.15 11.19 -13.02
N SER A 38 -13.25 11.21 -12.25
CA SER A 38 -14.58 11.05 -12.80
C SER A 38 -15.56 11.97 -12.07
N HIS A 39 -15.89 13.11 -12.67
CA HIS A 39 -17.29 13.43 -12.94
C HIS A 39 -17.39 14.56 -13.98
N ALA A 40 -18.17 14.30 -15.03
CA ALA A 40 -18.72 15.29 -15.96
C ALA A 40 -19.64 16.27 -15.18
N GLU A 41 -20.14 17.41 -15.66
CA GLU A 41 -21.10 17.59 -16.73
C GLU A 41 -21.26 19.12 -16.96
N ASN A 42 -21.05 19.63 -18.18
CA ASN A 42 -21.97 20.52 -18.89
C ASN A 42 -21.37 21.03 -20.21
N MET A 43 -22.16 20.84 -21.26
CA MET A 43 -21.86 21.03 -22.67
C MET A 43 -21.88 22.52 -23.02
N LYS A 44 -20.70 23.15 -23.16
CA LYS A 44 -20.42 24.39 -23.95
C LYS A 44 -18.96 24.82 -23.73
N GLY A 45 -18.00 24.15 -24.37
CA GLY A 45 -16.59 24.57 -24.22
C GLY A 45 -15.57 23.65 -24.86
N PHE A 46 -15.79 23.21 -26.11
CA PHE A 46 -14.92 22.23 -26.78
C PHE A 46 -13.45 22.69 -26.96
N ILE A 47 -13.16 24.00 -26.91
CA ILE A 47 -11.78 24.52 -27.01
C ILE A 47 -11.09 24.60 -25.64
N ALA A 48 -11.83 24.85 -24.56
CA ALA A 48 -11.29 24.80 -23.20
C ALA A 48 -11.02 23.35 -22.73
N LEU A 49 -11.76 22.39 -23.28
CA LEU A 49 -11.65 20.96 -22.94
C LEU A 49 -10.34 20.32 -23.44
N LEU A 50 -9.80 20.77 -24.58
CA LEU A 50 -8.54 20.24 -25.13
C LEU A 50 -7.31 20.77 -24.38
N LEU A 51 -7.37 21.99 -23.84
CA LEU A 51 -6.28 22.58 -23.07
C LEU A 51 -6.21 22.03 -21.63
N LEU A 52 -7.33 21.65 -21.01
CA LEU A 52 -7.32 21.00 -19.68
C LEU A 52 -6.92 19.52 -19.74
N ALA A 53 -7.19 18.80 -20.83
CA ALA A 53 -6.80 17.39 -20.97
C ALA A 53 -5.27 17.19 -21.04
N ALA A 54 -4.53 18.20 -21.50
CA ALA A 54 -3.06 18.17 -21.54
C ALA A 54 -2.39 18.33 -20.16
N LEU A 55 -3.10 18.91 -19.17
CA LEU A 55 -2.58 19.12 -17.81
C LEU A 55 -2.69 17.88 -16.91
N CYS A 56 -3.43 16.84 -17.34
CA CYS A 56 -3.50 15.57 -16.61
C CYS A 56 -2.42 14.56 -17.04
N PHE A 57 -1.55 14.93 -17.99
CA PHE A 57 -0.35 14.18 -18.36
C PHE A 57 0.89 14.75 -17.65
N GLU A 58 0.73 15.24 -16.42
CA GLU A 58 1.87 15.21 -15.50
C GLU A 58 2.12 13.73 -15.21
N GLY A 59 3.10 13.16 -15.91
CA GLY A 59 3.69 11.90 -15.51
C GLY A 59 4.03 12.04 -14.04
N LEU A 60 3.25 11.37 -13.20
CA LEU A 60 3.65 11.07 -11.83
C LEU A 60 4.95 10.29 -12.00
N ASN A 61 6.09 10.99 -11.94
CA ASN A 61 7.32 10.36 -11.51
C ASN A 61 6.93 9.77 -10.16
N ALA A 62 6.80 8.45 -10.09
CA ALA A 62 6.42 7.77 -8.88
C ALA A 62 7.65 7.81 -7.96
N GLU A 63 7.88 9.00 -7.40
CA GLU A 63 8.88 9.22 -6.38
C GLU A 63 8.59 8.25 -5.24
N CYS A 64 9.62 7.54 -4.79
CA CYS A 64 9.49 6.62 -3.68
C CYS A 64 8.90 7.32 -2.44
N PRO A 65 7.96 6.66 -1.71
CA PRO A 65 7.38 7.24 -0.52
C PRO A 65 8.45 7.47 0.56
N ASP A 66 8.37 8.59 1.27
CA ASP A 66 9.35 8.92 2.30
C ASP A 66 9.27 7.94 3.50
N PRO A 67 10.41 7.34 3.93
CA PRO A 67 10.49 6.42 5.05
C PRO A 67 10.02 6.98 6.40
N ALA A 68 10.14 8.30 6.62
CA ALA A 68 9.73 8.91 7.87
C ALA A 68 8.21 9.14 7.94
N THR A 69 7.54 9.27 6.79
CA THR A 69 6.09 9.46 6.69
C THR A 69 5.32 8.27 6.10
N LEU A 70 5.93 7.09 6.07
CA LEU A 70 5.35 5.89 5.45
C LEU A 70 4.06 5.43 6.15
N LYS A 71 2.93 5.58 5.46
CA LYS A 71 1.58 5.28 5.93
C LYS A 71 0.72 4.69 4.82
N ASP A 72 -0.32 3.95 5.19
CA ASP A 72 -1.34 3.49 4.24
C ASP A 72 -2.34 4.62 3.90
N ASP A 73 -3.30 4.31 3.00
CA ASP A 73 -4.36 5.25 2.61
C ASP A 73 -5.31 5.63 3.76
N TYR A 74 -5.32 4.86 4.85
CA TYR A 74 -6.12 5.10 6.05
C TYR A 74 -5.34 5.82 7.16
N GLY A 75 -4.06 6.14 6.92
CA GLY A 75 -3.17 6.81 7.86
C GLY A 75 -2.48 5.89 8.88
N SER A 76 -2.63 4.57 8.76
CA SER A 76 -1.95 3.57 9.60
C SER A 76 -0.45 3.57 9.29
N LYS A 77 0.38 3.45 10.33
CA LYS A 77 1.83 3.37 10.18
C LYS A 77 2.21 2.06 9.46
N LEU A 78 3.02 2.17 8.41
CA LEU A 78 3.59 1.01 7.74
C LEU A 78 5.01 0.74 8.24
N CYS A 79 5.38 -0.53 8.28
CA CYS A 79 6.74 -0.96 8.59
C CYS A 79 7.61 -0.96 7.33
N ALA A 80 7.07 -1.44 6.22
CA ALA A 80 7.70 -1.35 4.91
C ALA A 80 6.65 -1.32 3.80
N GLN A 81 7.05 -0.87 2.62
CA GLN A 81 6.31 -1.01 1.38
C GLN A 81 7.23 -1.65 0.35
N MET A 82 6.77 -2.71 -0.29
CA MET A 82 7.53 -3.47 -1.29
C MET A 82 6.85 -3.33 -2.65
N PHE A 83 7.65 -3.14 -3.71
CA PHE A 83 7.17 -2.87 -5.05
C PHE A 83 7.61 -3.96 -6.02
N GLU A 84 6.76 -4.23 -7.00
CA GLU A 84 6.99 -5.22 -8.04
C GLU A 84 8.14 -4.80 -8.97
N ASP A 85 8.17 -3.53 -9.37
CA ASP A 85 9.11 -3.06 -10.38
C ASP A 85 10.25 -2.24 -9.78
N SER A 86 11.33 -2.11 -10.54
CA SER A 86 12.40 -1.13 -10.31
C SER A 86 12.87 -0.58 -11.65
N SER A 87 13.24 0.70 -11.68
CA SER A 87 13.63 1.38 -12.92
C SER A 87 15.15 1.26 -13.15
N TYR A 88 15.63 1.92 -14.20
CA TYR A 88 17.05 2.21 -14.35
C TYR A 88 17.48 3.39 -13.47
N TYR A 89 16.59 4.38 -13.30
CA TYR A 89 16.81 5.52 -12.42
C TYR A 89 16.33 5.17 -11.01
N TYR A 90 17.12 5.52 -9.99
CA TYR A 90 16.81 5.19 -8.60
C TYR A 90 15.48 5.78 -8.15
N ASP A 91 15.26 7.07 -8.44
CA ASP A 91 14.09 7.81 -7.97
C ASP A 91 12.76 7.30 -8.58
N ASP A 92 12.83 6.62 -9.73
CA ASP A 92 11.69 6.02 -10.44
C ASP A 92 11.46 4.54 -10.08
N SER A 93 12.17 3.99 -9.09
CA SER A 93 12.13 2.54 -8.82
C SER A 93 10.93 2.08 -8.00
N CYS A 94 10.20 2.96 -7.34
CA CYS A 94 9.04 2.57 -6.52
C CYS A 94 7.75 2.54 -7.36
N THR A 95 7.73 1.69 -8.37
CA THR A 95 6.67 1.63 -9.39
C THR A 95 5.97 0.28 -9.43
N GLY A 96 4.92 0.19 -10.25
CA GLY A 96 4.15 -1.03 -10.42
C GLY A 96 3.18 -1.31 -9.28
N SER A 97 2.84 -2.58 -9.10
CA SER A 97 2.06 -3.02 -7.94
C SER A 97 2.91 -2.86 -6.68
N PHE A 98 2.26 -2.66 -5.53
CA PHE A 98 2.93 -2.66 -4.24
C PHE A 98 2.16 -3.45 -3.18
N ILE A 99 2.88 -3.93 -2.17
CA ILE A 99 2.31 -4.54 -0.96
C ILE A 99 2.76 -3.75 0.27
N ASN A 100 1.77 -3.40 1.09
CA ASN A 100 1.98 -2.76 2.37
C ASN A 100 2.31 -3.81 3.42
N VAL A 101 3.36 -3.58 4.20
CA VAL A 101 3.77 -4.43 5.32
C VAL A 101 3.57 -3.67 6.61
N TYR A 102 2.76 -4.22 7.50
CA TYR A 102 2.43 -3.63 8.79
C TYR A 102 3.50 -3.95 9.85
N PRO A 103 3.58 -3.15 10.93
CA PRO A 103 4.43 -3.46 12.07
C PRO A 103 4.13 -4.84 12.66
N ASP A 104 5.16 -5.58 13.03
CA ASP A 104 5.11 -6.92 13.60
C ASP A 104 4.43 -7.98 12.72
N GLU A 105 4.20 -7.67 11.45
CA GLU A 105 3.64 -8.60 10.48
C GLU A 105 4.65 -9.70 10.14
N ASP A 106 4.23 -10.93 10.33
CA ASP A 106 5.00 -12.13 10.06
C ASP A 106 4.36 -12.98 8.96
N THR A 107 4.96 -12.93 7.78
CA THR A 107 4.47 -13.64 6.59
C THR A 107 5.54 -14.67 6.17
N PRO A 108 5.52 -15.87 6.77
CA PRO A 108 6.49 -16.93 6.43
C PRO A 108 6.28 -17.49 5.03
N ILE A 109 5.08 -17.34 4.45
CA ILE A 109 4.74 -17.79 3.10
C ILE A 109 4.12 -16.59 2.38
N MET A 110 4.85 -16.05 1.40
CA MET A 110 4.34 -14.99 0.53
C MET A 110 3.10 -15.48 -0.23
N PRO A 111 2.05 -14.65 -0.40
CA PRO A 111 1.00 -14.94 -1.36
C PRO A 111 1.58 -15.25 -2.75
N TRP A 112 1.03 -16.24 -3.44
CA TRP A 112 1.58 -16.72 -4.73
C TRP A 112 1.72 -15.62 -5.79
N VAL A 113 0.84 -14.63 -5.77
CA VAL A 113 0.89 -13.47 -6.67
C VAL A 113 2.14 -12.60 -6.45
N TRP A 114 2.72 -12.63 -5.25
CA TRP A 114 3.84 -11.79 -4.83
C TRP A 114 5.16 -12.55 -4.66
N ASP A 115 5.12 -13.88 -4.69
CA ASP A 115 6.31 -14.70 -4.54
C ASP A 115 7.29 -14.41 -5.67
N ASN A 116 8.54 -14.10 -5.32
CA ASN A 116 9.61 -13.81 -6.28
C ASN A 116 9.27 -12.67 -7.25
N ARG A 117 8.61 -11.60 -6.77
CA ARG A 117 8.27 -10.43 -7.61
C ARG A 117 8.83 -9.09 -7.15
N VAL A 118 9.32 -9.01 -5.91
CA VAL A 118 9.72 -7.72 -5.35
C VAL A 118 11.07 -7.30 -5.93
N SER A 119 11.13 -6.11 -6.53
CA SER A 119 12.34 -5.53 -7.13
C SER A 119 12.86 -4.28 -6.40
N SER A 120 12.00 -3.56 -5.67
CA SER A 120 12.38 -2.43 -4.84
C SER A 120 11.57 -2.41 -3.53
N LEU A 121 12.11 -1.75 -2.50
CA LEU A 121 11.40 -1.63 -1.21
C LEU A 121 11.80 -0.37 -0.45
N VAL A 122 10.90 0.07 0.43
CA VAL A 122 11.09 1.17 1.37
C VAL A 122 10.77 0.66 2.76
N VAL A 123 11.68 0.88 3.71
CA VAL A 123 11.50 0.51 5.11
C VAL A 123 11.31 1.77 5.93
N GLY A 124 10.23 1.82 6.72
CA GLY A 124 9.88 2.94 7.57
C GLY A 124 10.94 3.23 8.63
N ARG A 125 11.02 4.48 9.07
CA ARG A 125 11.97 4.93 10.08
C ARG A 125 11.74 4.22 11.42
N GLY A 126 12.82 3.71 12.01
CA GLY A 126 12.79 2.94 13.26
C GLY A 126 12.37 1.47 13.08
N CYS A 127 12.08 1.04 11.86
CA CYS A 127 11.71 -0.33 11.55
C CYS A 127 12.85 -1.08 10.84
N SER A 128 12.74 -2.40 10.82
CA SER A 128 13.60 -3.26 10.02
C SER A 128 12.82 -4.41 9.41
N LEU A 129 13.06 -4.63 8.12
CA LEU A 129 12.41 -5.69 7.34
C LEU A 129 13.39 -6.85 7.17
N THR A 130 13.02 -8.02 7.67
CA THR A 130 13.77 -9.25 7.44
C THR A 130 13.08 -10.05 6.34
N VAL A 131 13.84 -10.47 5.34
CA VAL A 131 13.33 -11.24 4.21
C VAL A 131 14.06 -12.57 4.06
N TRP A 132 13.36 -13.53 3.48
CA TRP A 132 13.86 -14.86 3.17
C TRP A 132 13.65 -15.23 1.72
N SER A 133 14.61 -15.96 1.17
CA SER A 133 14.59 -16.34 -0.24
C SER A 133 13.79 -17.61 -0.53
N LYS A 134 13.29 -18.28 0.50
CA LYS A 134 12.42 -19.45 0.38
C LYS A 134 11.30 -19.33 1.40
N THR A 135 10.18 -19.96 1.09
CA THR A 135 9.02 -20.04 1.98
C THR A 135 9.38 -20.70 3.31
N LYS A 136 8.54 -20.48 4.32
CA LYS A 136 8.73 -20.96 5.71
C LYS A 136 10.03 -20.44 6.34
N LYS A 137 10.46 -19.22 5.95
CA LYS A 137 11.66 -18.54 6.47
C LYS A 137 12.96 -19.32 6.25
N GLN A 138 13.08 -19.98 5.09
CA GLN A 138 14.25 -20.78 4.74
C GLN A 138 15.15 -20.06 3.73
N GLY A 139 16.30 -20.68 3.41
CA GLY A 139 17.23 -20.19 2.39
C GLY A 139 18.06 -19.01 2.87
N SER A 140 18.38 -18.11 1.94
CA SER A 140 19.14 -16.90 2.26
C SER A 140 18.28 -15.94 3.07
N LYS A 141 18.89 -15.23 4.01
CA LYS A 141 18.25 -14.23 4.87
C LYS A 141 18.92 -12.88 4.68
N LYS A 142 18.14 -11.80 4.61
CA LYS A 142 18.64 -10.43 4.60
C LYS A 142 17.78 -9.55 5.51
N LYS A 143 18.45 -8.66 6.23
CA LYS A 143 17.81 -7.61 7.01
C LYS A 143 18.04 -6.27 6.32
N PHE A 144 16.96 -5.57 6.01
CA PHE A 144 16.96 -4.19 5.54
C PHE A 144 16.64 -3.27 6.71
N SER A 145 17.42 -2.21 6.82
CA SER A 145 17.19 -1.15 7.81
C SER A 145 16.32 -0.06 7.20
N ALA A 146 15.82 0.85 8.03
CA ALA A 146 15.10 2.04 7.59
C ALA A 146 15.79 2.77 6.43
N GLY A 147 15.02 3.14 5.41
CA GLY A 147 15.50 3.81 4.21
C GLY A 147 14.97 3.18 2.92
N PHE A 148 15.60 3.57 1.81
CA PHE A 148 15.26 3.10 0.47
C PHE A 148 16.19 1.98 0.03
N GLN A 149 15.61 0.99 -0.61
CA GLN A 149 16.36 0.01 -1.40
C GLN A 149 15.75 0.01 -2.81
N TYR A 150 16.23 0.93 -3.63
CA TYR A 150 15.74 1.15 -4.98
C TYR A 150 15.91 -0.07 -5.88
N HIS A 151 17.10 -0.70 -5.86
CA HIS A 151 17.43 -1.81 -6.75
C HIS A 151 17.80 -3.05 -5.93
N LEU A 152 16.93 -4.05 -5.84
CA LEU A 152 17.27 -5.32 -5.21
C LEU A 152 18.25 -6.15 -6.06
N LYS A 153 18.34 -5.88 -7.36
CA LYS A 153 19.36 -6.43 -8.27
C LYS A 153 20.80 -6.14 -7.85
N GLU A 154 21.03 -5.06 -7.10
CA GLU A 154 22.36 -4.66 -6.59
C GLU A 154 22.68 -5.30 -5.24
N VAL A 155 21.65 -5.78 -4.53
CA VAL A 155 21.83 -6.42 -3.23
C VAL A 155 22.19 -7.87 -3.44
N LYS A 156 23.44 -8.24 -3.13
CA LYS A 156 23.92 -9.62 -3.29
C LYS A 156 23.19 -10.60 -2.37
N LYS A 157 22.85 -11.77 -2.91
CA LYS A 157 22.24 -12.89 -2.19
C LYS A 157 23.26 -14.03 -2.08
N GLY A 158 24.25 -13.84 -1.22
CA GLY A 158 25.38 -14.78 -1.10
C GLY A 158 26.40 -14.64 -2.23
N LEU A 159 27.02 -15.75 -2.63
CA LEU A 159 28.06 -15.78 -3.67
C LEU A 159 27.50 -15.68 -5.09
N PHE A 160 26.29 -16.18 -5.32
CA PHE A 160 25.63 -16.19 -6.62
C PHE A 160 24.24 -15.55 -6.53
N GLY A 161 24.00 -14.53 -7.35
CA GLY A 161 22.70 -13.88 -7.48
C GLY A 161 22.48 -12.69 -6.54
N ASN A 162 21.28 -12.12 -6.67
CA ASN A 162 20.84 -10.92 -5.96
C ASN A 162 19.45 -11.14 -5.36
N TRP A 163 18.91 -10.09 -4.74
CA TRP A 163 17.60 -10.12 -4.09
C TRP A 163 16.45 -9.72 -5.00
N ASN A 164 16.70 -9.37 -6.27
CA ASN A 164 15.63 -9.11 -7.24
C ASN A 164 14.79 -10.36 -7.41
N ASP A 165 13.47 -10.22 -7.37
CA ASP A 165 12.54 -11.33 -7.65
C ASP A 165 12.86 -12.58 -6.86
N SER A 166 13.27 -12.40 -5.59
CA SER A 166 13.86 -13.47 -4.80
C SER A 166 13.32 -13.53 -3.37
N ILE A 167 12.28 -12.76 -3.06
CA ILE A 167 11.67 -12.74 -1.72
C ILE A 167 10.45 -13.66 -1.73
N SER A 168 10.43 -14.61 -0.79
CA SER A 168 9.35 -15.60 -0.62
C SER A 168 8.75 -15.60 0.80
N GLY A 169 9.26 -14.76 1.68
CA GLY A 169 8.74 -14.55 3.02
C GLY A 169 9.39 -13.34 3.67
N TYR A 170 8.69 -12.71 4.60
CA TYR A 170 9.15 -11.53 5.29
C TYR A 170 8.63 -11.46 6.73
N TYR A 171 9.33 -10.68 7.53
CA TYR A 171 8.96 -10.33 8.90
C TYR A 171 9.44 -8.92 9.15
N CYS A 172 8.54 -8.06 9.61
CA CYS A 172 8.86 -6.66 9.86
C CYS A 172 8.74 -6.34 11.34
N THR A 173 9.72 -5.62 11.89
CA THR A 173 9.74 -5.22 13.30
C THR A 173 10.06 -3.74 13.43
N CYS A 174 9.27 -3.06 14.25
CA CYS A 174 9.44 -1.69 14.72
C CYS A 174 9.37 -1.72 16.26
#